data_AF-A0AAN8NLD0-F1
#
_entry.id   AF-A0AAN8NLD0-F1
#
_cell.length_a   1.000
_cell.length_b   1.000
_cell.length_c   1.000
_cell.angle_alpha   90.00
_cell.angle_beta   90.00
_cell.angle_gamma   90.00
#
_symmetry.space_group_name_H-M   'P 1'
#
loop_
_entity.id
_entity.type
_entity.pdbx_description
1 polymer ?
#
loop_
_entity_poly.entity_id
_entity_poly.type
_entity_poly.pdbx_seq_one_letter_code
_entity_poly.pdbx_strand_id
1 'polypeptide(L)'
;MENISTPLFPDLTPKLTDPLWFNVDKAVDDDAELTQLEQEHTDWLNSIAQKNCDVIPIGKTAAEQPEEEEDDEEEDNDDDDESDTHDDDDDDEMEMELSLDRESPVELSVIRLGSGSGSVR
;
A
#
# COMPACT_ATOMS: atom_id res chain seq x y z
N MET A 1 -58.03 14.77 38.75
CA MET A 1 -56.75 15.28 38.27
C MET A 1 -56.63 14.82 36.83
N GLU A 2 -56.72 15.75 35.88
CA GLU A 2 -56.62 15.40 34.47
C GLU A 2 -55.14 15.15 34.13
N ASN A 3 -54.86 14.00 33.54
CA ASN A 3 -53.52 13.61 33.14
C ASN A 3 -53.20 14.38 31.85
N ILE A 4 -52.54 15.54 32.00
CA ILE A 4 -52.05 16.31 30.85
C ILE A 4 -50.88 15.50 30.26
N SER A 5 -51.16 14.77 29.19
CA SER A 5 -50.12 14.14 28.37
C SER A 5 -49.53 15.23 27.46
N THR A 6 -48.30 15.63 27.76
CA THR A 6 -47.53 16.52 26.89
C THR A 6 -47.18 15.79 25.59
N PRO A 7 -47.43 16.38 24.40
CA PRO A 7 -47.05 15.76 23.15
C PRO A 7 -45.52 15.66 23.05
N LEU A 8 -45.01 14.47 22.76
CA LEU A 8 -43.59 14.31 22.41
C LEU A 8 -43.37 14.85 21.00
N PHE A 9 -42.40 15.74 20.86
CA PHE A 9 -41.90 16.18 19.56
C PHE A 9 -40.75 15.26 19.13
N PRO A 10 -40.59 15.02 17.82
CA PRO A 10 -39.46 14.27 17.32
C PRO A 10 -38.16 15.03 17.56
N ASP A 11 -37.07 14.28 17.69
CA ASP A 11 -35.73 14.84 17.73
C ASP A 11 -35.37 15.41 16.34
N LEU A 12 -34.88 16.65 16.32
CA LEU A 12 -34.49 17.39 15.11
C LEU A 12 -32.97 17.59 15.04
N THR A 13 -32.22 16.91 15.90
CA THR A 13 -30.77 16.94 15.84
C THR A 13 -30.26 16.13 14.64
N PRO A 14 -29.15 16.58 14.00
CA PRO A 14 -28.49 15.79 12.98
C PRO A 14 -28.08 14.42 13.51
N LYS A 15 -28.04 13.42 12.62
CA LYS A 15 -27.56 12.10 12.99
C LYS A 15 -26.10 12.18 13.40
N LEU A 16 -25.75 11.44 14.45
CA LEU A 16 -24.38 11.36 14.93
C LEU A 16 -23.44 10.72 13.90
N THR A 17 -23.95 9.83 13.05
CA THR A 17 -23.19 9.22 11.95
C THR A 17 -24.01 9.28 10.66
N ASP A 18 -23.33 9.53 9.54
CA ASP A 18 -23.93 9.50 8.21
C ASP A 18 -23.09 8.60 7.28
N PRO A 19 -23.68 7.66 6.54
CA PRO A 19 -22.98 6.86 5.55
C PRO A 19 -22.23 7.66 4.47
N LEU A 20 -22.51 8.94 4.29
CA LEU A 20 -21.73 9.79 3.37
C LEU A 20 -20.31 10.05 3.86
N TRP A 21 -20.06 10.00 5.17
CA TRP A 21 -18.75 10.31 5.77
C TRP A 21 -18.30 9.32 6.85
N PHE A 22 -19.18 8.42 7.28
CA PHE A 22 -18.92 7.34 8.22
C PHE A 22 -19.55 6.05 7.68
N ASN A 23 -18.74 5.24 7.01
CA ASN A 23 -19.11 3.88 6.64
C ASN A 23 -18.32 2.92 7.53
N VAL A 24 -19.01 1.92 8.07
CA VAL A 24 -18.33 0.77 8.65
C VAL A 24 -17.69 0.00 7.50
N ASP A 25 -16.42 -0.37 7.66
CA ASP A 25 -15.71 -1.15 6.66
C ASP A 25 -16.49 -2.42 6.32
N LYS A 26 -16.44 -2.78 5.04
CA LYS A 26 -17.03 -4.04 4.58
C LYS A 26 -16.14 -5.17 5.08
N ALA A 27 -16.74 -6.33 5.37
CA ALA A 27 -15.94 -7.53 5.53
C ALA A 27 -15.17 -7.77 4.23
N VAL A 28 -13.84 -7.67 4.30
CA VAL A 28 -12.90 -7.99 3.22
C VAL A 28 -12.22 -9.31 3.58
N ASP A 29 -11.73 -10.01 2.57
CA ASP A 29 -10.90 -11.20 2.72
C ASP A 29 -9.44 -10.75 2.75
N ASP A 30 -8.93 -10.49 3.95
CA ASP A 30 -7.61 -9.90 4.16
C ASP A 30 -6.48 -10.81 3.62
N ASP A 31 -6.67 -12.14 3.68
CA ASP A 31 -5.70 -13.12 3.15
C ASP A 31 -5.59 -13.01 1.62
N ALA A 32 -6.72 -12.79 0.94
CA ALA A 32 -6.74 -12.62 -0.51
C ALA A 32 -6.07 -11.30 -0.94
N GLU A 33 -6.29 -10.22 -0.19
CA GLU A 33 -5.61 -8.94 -0.42
C GLU A 33 -4.10 -9.09 -0.22
N LEU A 34 -3.68 -9.69 0.90
CA LEU A 34 -2.26 -9.92 1.19
C LEU A 34 -1.58 -10.75 0.10
N THR A 35 -2.20 -11.86 -0.30
CA THR A 35 -1.69 -12.72 -1.37
C THR A 35 -1.52 -11.95 -2.68
N GLN A 36 -2.47 -11.07 -3.02
CA GLN A 36 -2.37 -10.24 -4.21
C GLN A 36 -1.17 -9.29 -4.14
N LEU A 37 -0.99 -8.59 -3.01
CA LEU A 37 0.14 -7.68 -2.81
C LEU A 37 1.49 -8.41 -2.90
N GLU A 38 1.61 -9.58 -2.30
CA GLU A 38 2.82 -10.40 -2.34
C GLU A 38 3.15 -10.86 -3.77
N GLN A 39 2.13 -11.26 -4.54
CA GLN A 39 2.31 -11.62 -5.95
C GLN A 39 2.77 -10.43 -6.78
N GLU A 40 2.12 -9.27 -6.64
CA GLU A 40 2.50 -8.05 -7.36
C GLU A 40 3.95 -7.63 -7.04
N HIS A 41 4.36 -7.77 -5.78
CA HIS A 41 5.73 -7.51 -5.36
C HIS A 41 6.72 -8.50 -5.96
N THR A 42 6.39 -9.80 -5.97
CA THR A 42 7.21 -10.85 -6.58
C THR A 42 7.39 -10.61 -8.07
N ASP A 43 6.31 -10.28 -8.79
CA ASP A 43 6.34 -9.97 -10.21
C ASP A 43 7.20 -8.73 -10.50
N TRP A 44 7.15 -7.72 -9.62
CA TRP A 44 7.98 -6.54 -9.74
C TRP A 44 9.47 -6.86 -9.58
N LEU A 45 9.85 -7.65 -8.58
CA LEU A 45 11.24 -8.11 -8.40
C LEU A 45 11.72 -8.92 -9.60
N ASN A 46 10.91 -9.85 -10.09
CA ASN A 46 11.22 -10.64 -11.29
C ASN A 46 11.42 -9.76 -12.52
N SER A 47 10.55 -8.76 -12.70
CA SER A 47 10.70 -7.79 -13.79
C SER A 47 12.00 -6.99 -13.70
N ILE A 48 12.50 -6.70 -12.50
CA ILE A 48 13.79 -6.02 -12.32
C ILE A 48 14.93 -6.96 -12.66
N ALA A 49 14.91 -8.19 -12.13
CA ALA A 49 15.95 -9.18 -12.32
C ALA A 49 16.12 -9.55 -13.80
N GLN A 50 15.02 -9.73 -14.51
CA GLN A 50 15.02 -10.13 -15.92
C GLN A 50 15.19 -8.96 -16.89
N LYS A 51 15.28 -7.72 -16.39
CA LYS A 51 15.32 -6.55 -17.26
C LYS A 51 16.59 -6.53 -18.10
N ASN A 52 16.43 -6.71 -19.41
CA ASN A 52 17.51 -6.72 -20.40
C ASN A 52 18.57 -7.81 -20.15
N CYS A 53 18.22 -8.89 -19.45
CA CYS A 53 19.16 -10.00 -19.23
C CYS A 53 19.54 -10.72 -20.54
N ASP A 54 18.70 -10.60 -21.57
CA ASP A 54 18.88 -11.15 -22.91
C ASP A 54 19.74 -10.26 -23.84
N VAL A 55 20.10 -9.05 -23.40
CA VAL A 55 20.88 -8.13 -24.23
C VAL A 55 22.34 -8.53 -24.26
N ILE A 56 22.80 -8.98 -25.43
CA ILE A 56 24.20 -9.32 -25.68
C ILE A 56 25.06 -8.05 -25.57
N PRO A 57 26.10 -8.03 -24.71
CA PRO A 57 27.00 -6.88 -24.59
C PRO A 57 27.74 -6.57 -25.90
N ILE A 58 28.01 -5.30 -26.14
CA ILE A 58 28.77 -4.85 -27.33
C ILE A 58 30.15 -5.52 -27.32
N GLY A 59 30.50 -6.18 -28.43
CA GLY A 59 31.77 -6.86 -28.59
C GLY A 59 31.75 -8.35 -28.26
N LYS A 60 30.63 -8.90 -27.74
CA LYS A 60 30.40 -10.34 -27.66
C LYS A 60 29.56 -10.81 -28.85
N THR A 61 29.94 -11.94 -29.45
CA THR A 61 29.13 -12.61 -30.48
C THR A 61 28.11 -13.52 -29.83
N ALA A 62 26.93 -13.66 -30.44
CA ALA A 62 25.81 -14.50 -29.95
C ALA A 62 26.14 -15.99 -29.73
N ALA A 63 27.34 -16.45 -30.10
CA ALA A 63 27.81 -17.80 -29.84
C ALA A 63 28.39 -18.01 -28.42
N GLU A 64 28.57 -16.94 -27.63
CA GLU A 64 29.02 -16.99 -26.22
C GLU A 64 27.87 -16.70 -25.24
N GLN A 65 26.65 -17.18 -25.51
CA GLN A 65 25.62 -17.15 -24.46
C GLN A 65 26.12 -18.06 -23.32
N PRO A 66 26.10 -17.59 -22.04
CA PRO A 66 26.29 -18.50 -20.93
C PRO A 66 25.21 -19.58 -21.08
N GLU A 67 25.64 -20.85 -21.12
CA GLU A 67 24.71 -21.97 -21.03
C GLU A 67 23.89 -21.75 -19.75
N GLU A 68 22.58 -21.98 -19.82
CA GLU A 68 21.67 -21.88 -18.67
C GLU A 68 22.26 -22.76 -17.56
N GLU A 69 22.97 -22.15 -16.61
CA GLU A 69 23.38 -22.82 -15.38
C GLU A 69 22.06 -23.12 -14.67
N GLU A 70 21.69 -24.40 -14.64
CA GLU A 70 20.60 -24.88 -13.78
C GLU A 70 20.92 -24.38 -12.36
N ASP A 71 20.12 -23.41 -11.90
CA ASP A 71 20.19 -22.85 -10.56
C ASP A 71 19.80 -23.99 -9.61
N ASP A 72 20.81 -24.68 -9.05
CA ASP A 72 20.61 -25.57 -7.91
C ASP A 72 20.18 -24.67 -6.73
N GLU A 73 18.87 -24.45 -6.63
CA GLU A 73 18.18 -23.85 -5.49
C GLU A 73 18.41 -24.74 -4.24
N GLU A 74 19.60 -24.67 -3.66
CA GLU A 74 19.83 -25.15 -2.30
C GLU A 74 19.10 -24.17 -1.36
N GLU A 75 17.86 -24.50 -1.01
CA GLU A 75 17.09 -23.90 0.08
C GLU A 75 17.87 -24.05 1.40
N ASP A 76 18.83 -23.16 1.64
CA ASP A 76 19.40 -22.98 2.97
C ASP A 76 18.42 -22.17 3.80
N ASN A 77 17.39 -22.85 4.30
CA ASN A 77 16.49 -22.35 5.31
C ASN A 77 17.25 -22.29 6.65
N ASP A 78 18.15 -21.31 6.77
CA ASP A 78 18.73 -20.89 8.04
C ASP A 78 17.63 -20.10 8.79
N ASP A 79 16.74 -20.88 9.41
CA ASP A 79 15.77 -20.46 10.42
C ASP A 79 16.52 -20.02 11.69
N ASP A 80 17.27 -18.91 11.59
CA ASP A 80 17.88 -18.24 12.73
C ASP A 80 16.81 -17.35 13.38
N ASP A 81 15.86 -18.00 14.06
CA ASP A 81 14.89 -17.41 15.00
C ASP A 81 15.62 -16.86 16.23
N GLU A 82 16.45 -15.84 16.03
CA GLU A 82 16.90 -14.96 17.10
C GLU A 82 15.76 -13.96 17.39
N SER A 83 14.72 -14.48 18.05
CA SER A 83 13.68 -13.68 18.67
C SER A 83 14.26 -12.86 19.83
N ASP A 84 14.85 -11.71 19.49
CA ASP A 84 15.22 -10.69 20.45
C ASP A 84 13.95 -10.02 21.00
N THR A 85 13.37 -10.63 22.03
CA THR A 85 12.31 -10.01 22.83
C THR A 85 12.94 -8.93 23.71
N HIS A 86 13.31 -7.80 23.11
CA HIS A 86 13.66 -6.59 23.85
C HIS A 86 12.37 -5.89 24.29
N ASP A 87 11.91 -6.30 25.46
CA ASP A 87 10.89 -5.66 26.29
C ASP A 87 11.49 -4.35 26.87
N ASP A 88 11.42 -3.25 26.13
CA ASP A 88 11.49 -1.90 26.69
C ASP A 88 10.10 -1.25 26.55
N ASP A 89 9.28 -1.45 27.58
CA ASP A 89 8.18 -0.57 27.99
C ASP A 89 8.74 0.83 28.28
N ASP A 90 9.10 1.58 27.24
CA ASP A 90 9.23 3.04 27.31
C ASP A 90 7.97 3.66 26.66
N ASP A 91 6.89 3.64 27.46
CA ASP A 91 5.70 4.49 27.32
C ASP A 91 6.11 5.98 27.48
N ASP A 92 6.89 6.49 26.53
CA ASP A 92 7.01 7.94 26.34
C ASP A 92 5.73 8.41 25.65
N GLU A 93 4.76 8.81 26.47
CA GLU A 93 3.55 9.56 26.10
C GLU A 93 3.93 10.73 25.18
N MET A 94 3.91 10.51 23.86
CA MET A 94 3.93 11.59 22.89
C MET A 94 2.59 12.30 22.97
N GLU A 95 2.50 13.35 23.80
CA GLU A 95 1.46 14.37 23.70
C GLU A 95 1.53 14.97 22.29
N MET A 96 0.74 14.42 21.37
CA MET A 96 0.48 15.02 20.07
C MET A 96 -0.36 16.27 20.31
N GLU A 97 0.30 17.38 20.64
CA GLU A 97 -0.29 18.70 20.59
C GLU A 97 -0.67 18.99 19.13
N LEU A 98 -1.92 18.63 18.78
CA LEU A 98 -2.56 19.02 17.53
C LEU A 98 -2.66 20.55 17.52
N SER A 99 -1.59 21.19 17.06
CA SER A 99 -1.66 22.54 16.51
C SER A 99 -2.43 22.46 15.19
N LEU A 100 -3.76 22.33 15.30
CA LEU A 100 -4.73 22.48 14.23
C LEU A 100 -4.74 23.94 13.76
N ASP A 101 -3.67 24.42 13.16
CA ASP A 101 -3.67 25.70 12.44
C ASP A 101 -2.43 25.80 11.53
N ARG A 102 -2.55 25.33 10.29
CA ARG A 102 -2.35 26.17 9.09
C ARG A 102 -2.54 25.38 7.81
N GLU A 103 -3.64 25.71 7.15
CA GLU A 103 -3.95 25.47 5.75
C GLU A 103 -2.72 25.49 4.83
N SER A 104 -2.45 24.38 4.16
CA SER A 104 -1.85 24.40 2.82
C SER A 104 -2.32 23.14 2.08
N PRO A 105 -3.12 23.25 1.01
CA PRO A 105 -3.42 22.11 0.18
C PRO A 105 -2.11 21.69 -0.48
N VAL A 106 -1.63 20.48 -0.17
CA VAL A 106 -0.59 19.86 -0.98
C VAL A 106 -1.25 19.50 -2.31
N GLU A 107 -1.09 20.38 -3.29
CA GLU A 107 -1.42 20.13 -4.69
C GLU A 107 -0.65 18.87 -5.13
N LEU A 108 -1.33 17.73 -5.10
CA LEU A 108 -0.91 16.51 -5.78
C LEU A 108 -0.86 16.82 -7.28
N SER A 109 0.31 17.24 -7.75
CA SER A 109 0.59 17.33 -9.17
C SER A 109 0.58 15.92 -9.75
N VAL A 110 -0.60 15.48 -10.19
CA VAL A 110 -0.76 14.35 -11.10
C VAL A 110 0.15 14.61 -12.29
N ILE A 111 1.23 13.84 -12.40
CA ILE A 111 2.13 13.86 -13.55
C ILE A 111 1.33 13.34 -14.75
N ARG A 112 0.70 14.27 -15.48
CA ARG A 112 0.09 13.98 -16.77
C ARG A 112 1.20 13.68 -17.76
N LEU A 113 1.50 12.39 -17.96
CA LEU A 113 2.33 11.94 -19.07
C LEU A 113 1.67 12.40 -20.37
N GLY A 114 2.26 13.42 -20.98
CA GLY A 114 1.84 13.94 -22.28
C GLY A 114 2.04 12.87 -23.33
N SER A 115 0.94 12.35 -23.87
CA SER A 115 0.96 11.61 -25.13
C SER A 115 1.39 12.59 -26.22
N GLY A 116 2.65 12.50 -26.63
CA GLY A 116 3.20 13.21 -27.77
C GLY A 116 2.63 12.64 -29.06
N SER A 117 1.63 13.33 -29.62
CA SER A 117 1.16 13.08 -30.98
C SER A 117 1.83 14.05 -31.96
N GLY A 118 2.65 13.53 -32.87
CA GLY A 118 2.56 13.94 -34.27
C GLY A 118 3.69 14.76 -34.90
N SER A 119 4.38 14.06 -35.80
CA SER A 119 4.68 14.47 -37.19
C SER A 119 5.94 15.30 -37.48
N VAL A 120 6.89 14.57 -38.08
CA VAL A 120 8.01 15.01 -38.91
C VAL A 120 7.55 15.94 -40.03
N ARG A 121 8.21 17.08 -40.19
CA ARG A 121 8.36 17.81 -41.46
C ARG A 121 9.75 18.39 -41.57
#